data_AF-A0A1F8JIR5-F1
#
_entry.id   AF-A0A1F8JIR5-F1
#
_cell.length_a   1.000
_cell.length_b   1.000
_cell.length_c   1.000
_cell.angle_alpha   90.00
_cell.angle_beta   90.00
_cell.angle_gamma   90.00
#
_symmetry.space_group_name_H-M   'P 1'
#
loop_
_entity.id
_entity.type
_entity.pdbx_description
1 polymer ?
#
loop_
_entity_poly.entity_id
_entity_poly.type
_entity_poly.pdbx_seq_one_letter_code
_entity_poly.pdbx_strand_id
1 'polypeptide(L)'
;MRYFALLFLCLPLLGASFKLEVTEEEGKVITEIITTIYKNNVISLGFKQGHLRKLGDKLHHVNPLQFLGYIFSDPTLSKYMVSIAKSSFKFNGIVDGLAPELKKMKQGKALGEELPSFAVFIKVSPDPLEKEVKENDWRGFVRAIIAEQKSQQSTDPPKAEK
;
A
#
# COMPACT_ATOMS: atom_id res chain seq x y z
N MET A 1 -31.86 33.76 25.07
CA MET A 1 -31.14 34.08 23.82
C MET A 1 -29.66 33.89 24.12
N ARG A 2 -28.91 32.97 23.52
CA ARG A 2 -28.64 32.83 22.08
C ARG A 2 -28.38 31.35 21.75
N TYR A 3 -29.00 30.91 20.66
CA TYR A 3 -28.78 29.64 19.99
C TYR A 3 -27.49 29.70 19.14
N PHE A 4 -26.99 28.51 18.81
CA PHE A 4 -26.30 28.18 17.56
C PHE A 4 -24.90 28.77 17.32
N ALA A 5 -23.88 27.95 17.51
CA ALA A 5 -22.73 27.92 16.62
C ALA A 5 -21.98 26.58 16.72
N LEU A 6 -22.12 25.79 15.63
CA LEU A 6 -21.12 24.85 15.13
C LEU A 6 -20.90 23.56 15.93
N LEU A 7 -21.96 22.74 15.99
CA LEU A 7 -21.82 21.32 15.67
C LEU A 7 -21.26 21.25 14.23
N PHE A 8 -19.94 21.21 14.10
CA PHE A 8 -19.31 20.83 12.86
C PHE A 8 -19.82 19.43 12.52
N LEU A 9 -20.52 19.38 11.39
CA LEU A 9 -20.93 18.20 10.66
C LEU A 9 -19.78 17.18 10.60
N CYS A 10 -19.68 16.32 11.60
CA CYS A 10 -19.17 14.98 11.38
C CYS A 10 -20.34 14.22 10.74
N LEU A 11 -20.64 14.55 9.48
CA LEU A 11 -21.33 13.58 8.64
C LEU A 11 -20.36 12.41 8.60
N PRO A 12 -20.71 11.22 9.13
CA PRO A 12 -19.97 10.06 8.74
C PRO A 12 -20.17 9.99 7.24
N LEU A 13 -19.07 10.17 6.50
CA LEU A 13 -19.02 9.80 5.10
C LEU A 13 -19.42 8.31 5.10
N LEU A 14 -20.71 8.00 4.92
CA LEU A 14 -21.20 6.66 4.60
C LEU A 14 -20.77 6.36 3.15
N GLY A 15 -19.46 6.47 2.91
CA GLY A 15 -18.80 5.91 1.76
C GLY A 15 -18.49 4.45 2.08
N ALA A 16 -18.58 3.58 1.09
CA ALA A 16 -18.22 2.17 1.21
C ALA A 16 -16.87 2.03 1.92
N SER A 17 -16.84 1.35 3.06
CA SER A 17 -15.59 1.09 3.77
C SER A 17 -14.77 0.09 2.95
N PHE A 18 -13.50 0.38 2.75
CA PHE A 18 -12.59 -0.53 2.06
C PHE A 18 -12.49 -1.81 2.89
N LYS A 19 -12.88 -2.93 2.29
CA LYS A 19 -12.77 -4.24 2.91
C LYS A 19 -11.61 -4.98 2.27
N LEU A 20 -10.72 -5.52 3.10
CA LEU A 20 -9.65 -6.39 2.64
C LEU A 20 -10.26 -7.73 2.21
N GLU A 21 -10.13 -8.05 0.92
CA GLU A 21 -10.67 -9.26 0.28
C GLU A 21 -9.53 -10.12 -0.26
N VAL A 22 -8.51 -10.30 0.57
CA VAL A 22 -7.37 -11.18 0.29
C VAL A 22 -7.58 -12.49 1.05
N THR A 23 -7.66 -13.60 0.32
CA THR A 23 -7.73 -14.96 0.87
C THR A 23 -6.45 -15.33 1.61
N GLU A 24 -6.49 -16.39 2.41
CA GLU A 24 -5.30 -16.85 3.13
C GLU A 24 -4.19 -17.30 2.15
N GLU A 25 -4.56 -17.95 1.06
CA GLU A 25 -3.65 -18.41 0.00
C GLU A 25 -3.00 -17.23 -0.72
N GLU A 26 -3.76 -16.22 -1.10
CA GLU A 26 -3.22 -15.00 -1.72
C GLU A 26 -2.31 -14.26 -0.74
N GLY A 27 -2.70 -14.13 0.53
CA GLY A 27 -1.88 -13.52 1.58
C GLY A 27 -0.53 -14.22 1.75
N LYS A 28 -0.49 -15.55 1.69
CA LYS A 28 0.77 -16.33 1.69
C LYS A 28 1.63 -16.00 0.47
N VAL A 29 1.04 -15.91 -0.72
CA VAL A 29 1.76 -15.56 -1.96
C VAL A 29 2.32 -14.13 -1.89
N ILE A 30 1.52 -13.15 -1.44
CA ILE A 30 1.95 -11.76 -1.25
C ILE A 30 3.12 -11.70 -0.25
N THR A 31 2.98 -12.39 0.88
CA THR A 31 4.01 -12.49 1.92
C THR A 31 5.31 -13.07 1.35
N GLU A 32 5.22 -14.13 0.55
CA GLU A 32 6.37 -14.77 -0.06
C GLU A 32 7.08 -13.84 -1.05
N ILE A 33 6.33 -13.13 -1.91
CA ILE A 33 6.88 -12.15 -2.86
C ILE A 33 7.66 -11.07 -2.11
N ILE A 34 7.01 -10.40 -1.15
CA ILE A 34 7.63 -9.27 -0.43
C ILE A 34 8.82 -9.73 0.40
N THR A 35 8.70 -10.87 1.10
CA THR A 35 9.79 -11.44 1.88
C THR A 35 10.97 -11.86 1.00
N THR A 36 10.71 -12.42 -0.18
CA THR A 36 11.76 -12.80 -1.13
C THR A 36 12.49 -11.57 -1.66
N ILE A 37 11.77 -10.53 -2.05
CA ILE A 37 12.35 -9.26 -2.51
C ILE A 37 13.17 -8.61 -1.40
N TYR A 38 12.67 -8.61 -0.17
CA TYR A 38 13.37 -8.08 0.99
C TYR A 38 14.69 -8.81 1.27
N LYS A 39 14.64 -10.14 1.44
CA LYS A 39 15.78 -10.96 1.90
C LYS A 39 16.92 -11.11 0.89
N ASN A 40 16.67 -10.91 -0.40
CA ASN A 40 17.64 -11.19 -1.45
C ASN A 40 18.26 -9.92 -2.02
N ASN A 41 19.55 -9.93 -2.38
CA ASN A 41 20.16 -8.84 -3.15
C ASN A 41 19.71 -8.88 -4.62
N VAL A 42 20.05 -7.84 -5.39
CA VAL A 42 19.64 -7.69 -6.80
C VAL A 42 20.06 -8.89 -7.66
N ILE A 43 21.28 -9.40 -7.46
CA ILE A 43 21.81 -10.54 -8.22
C ILE A 43 20.99 -11.80 -7.94
N SER A 44 20.75 -12.12 -6.67
CA SER A 44 19.92 -13.27 -6.26
C SER A 44 18.48 -13.14 -6.77
N LEU A 45 17.94 -11.91 -6.83
CA LEU A 45 16.63 -11.67 -7.42
C LEU A 45 16.57 -11.96 -8.91
N GLY A 46 17.65 -11.73 -9.66
CA GLY A 46 17.75 -12.16 -11.06
C GLY A 46 17.53 -13.66 -11.23
N PHE A 47 18.17 -14.48 -10.39
CA PHE A 47 17.96 -15.94 -10.40
C PHE A 47 16.56 -16.37 -9.93
N LYS A 48 15.92 -15.56 -9.08
CA LYS A 48 14.57 -15.81 -8.57
C LYS A 48 13.46 -15.17 -9.42
N GLN A 49 13.80 -14.48 -10.50
CA GLN A 49 12.84 -13.74 -11.31
C GLN A 49 11.73 -14.65 -11.86
N GLY A 50 12.07 -15.85 -12.33
CA GLY A 50 11.08 -16.82 -12.82
C GLY A 50 10.13 -17.30 -11.72
N HIS A 51 10.61 -17.46 -10.48
CA HIS A 51 9.78 -17.81 -9.33
C HIS A 51 8.83 -16.68 -8.96
N LEU A 52 9.36 -15.45 -8.82
CA LEU A 52 8.56 -14.26 -8.51
C LEU A 52 7.49 -14.00 -9.58
N ARG A 53 7.80 -14.23 -10.86
CA ARG A 53 6.82 -14.13 -11.94
C ARG A 53 5.69 -15.14 -11.76
N LYS A 54 6.00 -16.41 -11.50
CA LYS A 54 4.99 -17.45 -11.25
C LYS A 54 4.10 -17.12 -10.05
N LEU A 55 4.66 -16.53 -8.99
CA LEU A 55 3.88 -16.06 -7.85
C LEU A 55 2.99 -14.86 -8.23
N GLY A 56 3.52 -13.91 -8.99
CA GLY A 56 2.74 -12.78 -9.52
C GLY A 56 1.59 -13.22 -10.43
N ASP A 57 1.80 -14.22 -11.27
CA ASP A 57 0.75 -14.78 -12.15
C ASP A 57 -0.43 -15.36 -11.34
N LYS A 58 -0.17 -15.87 -10.12
CA LYS A 58 -1.24 -16.32 -9.20
C LYS A 58 -2.06 -15.18 -8.60
N LEU A 59 -1.57 -13.95 -8.69
CA LEU A 59 -2.21 -12.76 -8.13
C LEU A 59 -2.79 -11.84 -9.21
N HIS A 60 -2.83 -12.26 -10.48
CA HIS A 60 -3.28 -11.40 -11.58
C HIS A 60 -4.72 -10.88 -11.41
N HIS A 61 -5.56 -11.58 -10.66
CA HIS A 61 -6.94 -11.21 -10.36
C HIS A 61 -7.06 -10.34 -9.09
N VAL A 62 -6.00 -10.20 -8.30
CA VAL A 62 -5.99 -9.40 -7.08
C VAL A 62 -5.86 -7.93 -7.44
N ASN A 63 -6.81 -7.11 -6.99
CA ASN A 63 -6.79 -5.67 -7.17
C ASN A 63 -5.52 -5.07 -6.51
N PRO A 64 -4.80 -4.13 -7.18
CA PRO A 64 -3.62 -3.47 -6.62
C PRO A 64 -3.80 -2.84 -5.23
N LEU A 65 -4.97 -2.27 -4.92
CA LEU A 65 -5.26 -1.73 -3.59
C LEU A 65 -5.43 -2.84 -2.55
N GLN A 66 -5.93 -4.01 -2.92
CA GLN A 66 -6.00 -5.18 -2.05
C GLN A 66 -4.59 -5.72 -1.75
N PHE A 67 -3.74 -5.79 -2.77
CA PHE A 67 -2.32 -6.16 -2.63
C PHE A 67 -1.59 -5.21 -1.67
N LEU A 68 -1.69 -3.89 -1.90
CA LEU A 68 -1.07 -2.89 -1.04
C LEU A 68 -1.70 -2.85 0.35
N GLY A 69 -3.03 -3.01 0.43
CA GLY A 69 -3.77 -3.05 1.68
C GLY A 69 -3.30 -4.18 2.59
N TYR A 70 -3.13 -5.38 2.03
CA TYR A 70 -2.57 -6.51 2.77
C TYR A 70 -1.18 -6.19 3.32
N ILE A 71 -0.27 -5.71 2.45
CA ILE A 71 1.11 -5.38 2.82
C ILE A 71 1.19 -4.35 3.93
N PHE A 72 0.43 -3.26 3.83
CA PHE A 72 0.52 -2.16 4.79
C PHE A 72 -0.36 -2.37 6.04
N SER A 73 -1.30 -3.33 6.01
CA SER A 73 -1.99 -3.78 7.22
C SER A 73 -1.13 -4.70 8.10
N ASP A 74 -0.14 -5.39 7.52
CA ASP A 74 0.83 -6.21 8.26
C ASP A 74 2.06 -5.37 8.67
N PRO A 75 2.35 -5.22 9.98
CA PRO A 75 3.47 -4.40 10.44
C PRO A 75 4.85 -4.89 9.98
N THR A 76 5.02 -6.18 9.73
CA THR A 76 6.28 -6.78 9.29
C THR A 76 6.50 -6.50 7.81
N LEU A 77 5.49 -6.75 6.96
CA LEU A 77 5.56 -6.49 5.53
C LEU A 77 5.69 -4.98 5.23
N SER A 78 4.99 -4.14 6.00
CA SER A 78 5.16 -2.68 5.95
C SER A 78 6.63 -2.27 6.20
N LYS A 79 7.28 -2.83 7.24
CA LYS A 79 8.71 -2.60 7.51
C LYS A 79 9.61 -3.10 6.38
N TYR A 80 9.28 -4.25 5.77
CA TYR A 80 10.01 -4.74 4.61
C TYR A 80 9.90 -3.78 3.43
N MET A 81 8.72 -3.21 3.17
CA MET A 81 8.54 -2.19 2.14
C MET A 81 9.39 -0.94 2.37
N VAL A 82 9.50 -0.45 3.61
CA VAL A 82 10.40 0.67 3.97
C VAL A 82 11.85 0.34 3.58
N SER A 83 12.30 -0.89 3.83
CA SER A 83 13.66 -1.32 3.47
C SER A 83 13.83 -1.50 1.96
N ILE A 84 12.85 -2.13 1.30
CA ILE A 84 12.85 -2.34 -0.15
C ILE A 84 12.91 -1.01 -0.90
N ALA A 85 12.20 0.02 -0.44
CA ALA A 85 12.18 1.35 -1.03
C ALA A 85 13.56 2.05 -1.08
N LYS A 86 14.53 1.61 -0.26
CA LYS A 86 15.92 2.10 -0.32
C LYS A 86 16.68 1.61 -1.55
N SER A 87 16.23 0.52 -2.18
CA SER A 87 16.81 -0.03 -3.40
C SER A 87 15.92 0.31 -4.58
N SER A 88 16.36 1.26 -5.43
CA SER A 88 15.59 1.66 -6.61
C SER A 88 15.22 0.48 -7.49
N PHE A 89 16.14 -0.48 -7.68
CA PHE A 89 15.86 -1.68 -8.49
C PHE A 89 14.71 -2.52 -7.91
N LYS A 90 14.77 -2.86 -6.62
CA LYS A 90 13.74 -3.70 -5.98
C LYS A 90 12.39 -2.97 -5.95
N PHE A 91 12.42 -1.69 -5.59
CA PHE A 91 11.23 -0.87 -5.50
C PHE A 91 10.54 -0.70 -6.85
N ASN A 92 11.32 -0.39 -7.90
CA ASN A 92 10.79 -0.29 -9.26
C ASN A 92 10.18 -1.62 -9.70
N GLY A 93 10.82 -2.75 -9.42
CA GLY A 93 10.26 -4.07 -9.75
C GLY A 93 8.85 -4.32 -9.17
N ILE A 94 8.56 -3.80 -7.97
CA ILE A 94 7.21 -3.87 -7.38
C ILE A 94 6.27 -2.90 -8.07
N VAL A 95 6.66 -1.62 -8.17
CA VAL A 95 5.78 -0.58 -8.72
C VAL A 95 5.46 -0.82 -10.20
N ASP A 96 6.43 -1.27 -10.99
CA ASP A 96 6.25 -1.58 -12.41
C ASP A 96 5.25 -2.73 -12.61
N GLY A 97 5.15 -3.66 -11.65
CA GLY A 97 4.13 -4.72 -11.64
C GLY A 97 2.72 -4.20 -11.32
N LEU A 98 2.60 -3.18 -10.47
CA LEU A 98 1.31 -2.62 -10.05
C LEU A 98 0.78 -1.54 -10.99
N ALA A 99 1.67 -0.76 -11.60
CA ALA A 99 1.35 0.42 -12.39
C ALA A 99 0.33 0.20 -13.52
N PRO A 100 0.38 -0.91 -14.31
CA PRO A 100 -0.60 -1.14 -15.37
C PRO A 100 -2.03 -1.25 -14.85
N GLU A 101 -2.24 -1.97 -13.74
CA GLU A 101 -3.57 -2.17 -13.16
C GLU A 101 -4.05 -0.92 -12.41
N LEU A 102 -3.17 -0.21 -11.69
CA LEU A 102 -3.50 1.09 -11.10
C LEU A 102 -3.95 2.11 -12.16
N LYS A 103 -3.27 2.13 -13.31
CA LYS A 103 -3.65 2.98 -14.44
C LYS A 103 -5.03 2.61 -14.99
N LYS A 104 -5.34 1.32 -15.13
CA LYS A 104 -6.67 0.85 -15.57
C LYS A 104 -7.76 1.24 -14.56
N MET A 105 -7.51 1.04 -13.26
CA MET A 105 -8.45 1.44 -12.21
C MET A 105 -8.72 2.96 -12.21
N LYS A 106 -7.69 3.79 -12.43
CA LYS A 106 -7.85 5.24 -12.57
C LYS A 106 -8.73 5.59 -13.78
N GLN A 107 -8.49 4.97 -14.93
CA GLN A 107 -9.28 5.20 -16.15
C GLN A 107 -10.74 4.78 -15.97
N GLY A 108 -10.99 3.68 -15.25
CA GLY A 108 -12.31 3.19 -14.89
C GLY A 108 -12.98 3.90 -13.71
N LYS A 109 -12.38 4.97 -13.16
CA LYS A 109 -12.82 5.72 -11.96
C LYS A 109 -12.81 4.94 -10.63
N ALA A 110 -12.75 3.62 -10.65
CA ALA A 110 -12.70 2.75 -9.46
C ALA A 110 -11.61 3.18 -8.45
N LEU A 111 -10.42 3.58 -8.94
CA LEU A 111 -9.36 4.05 -8.05
C LEU A 111 -9.78 5.29 -7.26
N GLY A 112 -10.46 6.25 -7.88
CA GLY A 112 -10.89 7.48 -7.20
C GLY A 112 -11.99 7.23 -6.17
N GLU A 113 -12.83 6.21 -6.40
CA GLU A 113 -13.92 5.83 -5.49
C GLU A 113 -13.42 5.02 -4.29
N GLU A 114 -12.46 4.12 -4.51
CA GLU A 114 -11.91 3.25 -3.44
C GLU A 114 -10.83 3.95 -2.60
N LEU A 115 -10.11 4.92 -3.17
CA LEU A 115 -8.91 5.51 -2.56
C LEU A 115 -9.16 6.14 -1.18
N PRO A 116 -10.22 6.94 -0.93
CA PRO A 116 -10.45 7.53 0.39
C PRO A 116 -10.61 6.45 1.47
N SER A 117 -11.39 5.42 1.19
CA SER A 117 -11.64 4.33 2.13
C SER A 117 -10.41 3.43 2.32
N PHE A 118 -9.64 3.22 1.26
CA PHE A 118 -8.34 2.55 1.33
C PHE A 118 -7.37 3.31 2.25
N ALA A 119 -7.26 4.63 2.09
CA ALA A 119 -6.39 5.46 2.90
C ALA A 119 -6.76 5.37 4.39
N VAL A 120 -8.05 5.40 4.71
CA VAL A 120 -8.56 5.18 6.07
C VAL A 120 -8.20 3.78 6.58
N PHE A 121 -8.35 2.74 5.76
CA PHE A 121 -8.04 1.35 6.14
C PHE A 121 -6.57 1.18 6.54
N ILE A 122 -5.64 1.70 5.74
CA ILE A 122 -4.21 1.67 6.07
C ILE A 122 -3.78 2.83 6.99
N LYS A 123 -4.72 3.65 7.47
CA LYS A 123 -4.52 4.78 8.39
C LYS A 123 -3.61 5.88 7.87
N VAL A 124 -3.58 6.18 6.58
CA VAL A 124 -2.77 7.27 6.00
C VAL A 124 -3.66 8.42 5.52
N SER A 125 -3.09 9.63 5.38
CA SER A 125 -3.82 10.74 4.76
C SER A 125 -4.13 10.46 3.28
N PRO A 126 -5.35 10.73 2.78
CA PRO A 126 -5.67 10.57 1.35
C PRO A 126 -5.03 11.67 0.47
N ASP A 127 -4.76 12.86 1.00
CA ASP A 127 -4.33 14.02 0.19
C ASP A 127 -3.02 13.77 -0.58
N PRO A 128 -1.94 13.23 0.04
CA PRO A 128 -0.73 12.91 -0.68
C PRO A 128 -0.99 11.86 -1.77
N LEU A 129 -1.80 10.84 -1.45
CA LEU A 129 -2.10 9.74 -2.36
C LEU A 129 -2.87 10.24 -3.59
N GLU A 130 -3.88 11.09 -3.39
CA GLU A 130 -4.65 11.70 -4.48
C GLU A 130 -3.79 12.52 -5.43
N LYS A 131 -2.84 13.29 -4.88
CA LYS A 131 -1.91 14.09 -5.68
C LYS A 131 -1.12 13.19 -6.63
N GLU A 132 -0.50 12.14 -6.10
CA GLU A 132 0.31 11.20 -6.89
C GLU A 132 -0.55 10.45 -7.93
N VAL A 133 -1.79 10.07 -7.56
CA VAL A 133 -2.75 9.49 -8.51
C VAL A 133 -3.08 10.46 -9.63
N LYS A 134 -3.34 11.74 -9.35
CA LYS A 134 -3.64 12.78 -10.35
C LYS A 134 -2.48 12.92 -11.35
N GLU A 135 -1.23 12.95 -10.85
CA GLU A 135 0.00 13.06 -11.64
C GLU A 135 0.39 11.78 -12.40
N ASN A 136 -0.25 10.63 -12.08
CA ASN A 136 0.14 9.29 -12.55
C ASN A 136 1.54 8.87 -12.05
N ASP A 137 2.00 9.42 -10.94
CA ASP A 137 3.25 8.99 -10.31
C ASP A 137 2.98 7.81 -9.37
N TRP A 138 2.95 6.61 -9.92
CA TRP A 138 2.74 5.38 -9.14
C TRP A 138 3.90 5.10 -8.16
N ARG A 139 5.10 5.62 -8.44
CA ARG A 139 6.24 5.50 -7.52
C ARG A 139 6.05 6.45 -6.36
N GLY A 140 5.66 7.70 -6.65
CA GLY A 140 5.23 8.69 -5.68
C GLY A 140 4.11 8.16 -4.80
N PHE A 141 3.09 7.53 -5.38
CA PHE A 141 1.96 6.95 -4.67
C PHE A 141 2.38 5.94 -3.59
N VAL A 142 3.16 4.93 -3.97
CA VAL A 142 3.63 3.92 -2.99
C VAL A 142 4.60 4.54 -1.99
N ARG A 143 5.42 5.53 -2.39
CA ARG A 143 6.31 6.26 -1.46
C ARG A 143 5.54 7.09 -0.45
N ALA A 144 4.44 7.72 -0.85
CA ALA A 144 3.59 8.50 0.03
C ALA A 144 3.01 7.61 1.14
N ILE A 145 2.53 6.41 0.78
CA ILE A 145 2.08 5.41 1.77
C ILE A 145 3.22 5.07 2.74
N ILE A 146 4.41 4.73 2.23
CA ILE A 146 5.57 4.38 3.06
C ILE A 146 5.98 5.52 4.00
N ALA A 147 5.93 6.77 3.53
CA ALA A 147 6.27 7.94 4.33
C ALA A 147 5.31 8.13 5.51
N GLU A 148 4.00 8.02 5.25
CA GLU A 148 2.96 8.11 6.28
C GLU A 148 3.08 6.97 7.31
N GLN A 149 3.32 5.74 6.84
CA GLN A 149 3.53 4.56 7.69
C GLN A 149 4.76 4.70 8.59
N LYS A 150 5.85 5.30 8.08
CA LYS A 150 7.07 5.51 8.86
C LYS A 150 6.84 6.51 10.00
N SER A 151 6.08 7.58 9.76
CA SER A 151 5.74 8.58 10.78
C SER A 151 4.96 7.98 11.96
N GLN A 152 4.17 6.94 11.71
CA GLN A 152 3.44 6.20 12.75
C GLN A 152 4.31 5.27 13.58
N GLN A 153 5.43 4.79 13.03
CA GLN A 153 6.35 3.88 13.71
C GLN A 153 7.37 4.62 14.60
N SER A 154 7.56 5.93 14.40
CA SER A 154 8.47 6.75 15.22
C SER A 154 7.88 7.24 16.55
N THR A 155 6.60 6.98 16.83
CA THR A 155 5.94 7.40 18.08
C THR A 155 5.89 6.30 19.15
N ASP A 156 6.51 5.13 18.91
CA ASP A 156 6.68 4.12 19.97
C ASP A 156 7.76 4.60 20.98
N PRO A 157 7.45 4.66 22.29
CA PRO A 157 8.42 5.07 23.30
C PRO A 157 9.62 4.10 23.31
N PRO A 158 10.84 4.60 23.58
CA PRO A 158 12.03 3.75 23.62
C PRO A 158 11.81 2.61 24.62
N LYS A 159 12.01 1.37 24.18
CA LYS A 159 12.06 0.22 25.07
C LYS A 159 13.15 0.50 26.10
N ALA A 160 12.76 0.62 27.36
CA ALA A 160 13.69 0.66 28.48
C ALA A 160 14.51 -0.63 28.45
N GLU A 161 15.78 -0.52 28.07
CA GLU A 161 16.77 -1.57 28.35
C GLU A 161 16.84 -1.75 29.88
N LYS A 162 16.65 -2.99 30.32
CA LYS A 162 16.95 -3.44 31.67
C LYS A 162 18.33 -4.07 31.69
#